data_AF-A0A7S2DT36-F1
#
_entry.id   AF-A0A7S2DT36-F1
#
_cell.length_a   1.000
_cell.length_b   1.000
_cell.length_c   1.000
_cell.angle_alpha   90.00
_cell.angle_beta   90.00
_cell.angle_gamma   90.00
#
_symmetry.space_group_name_H-M   'P 1'
#
loop_
_entity.id
_entity.type
_entity.pdbx_description
1 polymer ?
#
loop_
_entity_poly.entity_id
_entity_poly.type
_entity_poly.pdbx_seq_one_letter_code
_entity_poly.pdbx_strand_id
1 'polypeptide(L)'
;FVWGISGLIRRSLVQPSDGVVSILVSVVGVFWDLATAVILGLVVSVLAFAWSVSSTVRLEVSSDPVLQKRSFRLYGPLFFASSRSFQQMINVGRILEVKVALDFTNGSVLDHTALEAVTKVIGCLRDGGKRVEVTGLSVADQEYVYSETGVVTL
;
A
#
# COMPACT_ATOMS: atom_id res chain seq x y z
N PHE A 1 -31.58 20.16 -25.53
CA PHE A 1 -30.77 19.00 -25.12
C PHE A 1 -29.34 19.35 -24.63
N VAL A 2 -28.98 20.64 -24.46
CA VAL A 2 -27.61 21.10 -24.05
C VAL A 2 -27.59 21.66 -22.61
N TRP A 3 -28.45 21.16 -21.71
CA TRP A 3 -28.55 21.69 -20.34
C TRP A 3 -28.21 20.68 -19.23
N GLY A 4 -27.65 19.51 -19.59
CA GLY A 4 -27.32 18.43 -18.65
C GLY A 4 -25.82 18.18 -18.40
N ILE A 5 -24.92 18.91 -19.07
CA ILE A 5 -23.48 18.59 -19.08
C ILE A 5 -22.66 19.41 -18.09
N SER A 6 -23.14 20.57 -17.61
CA SER A 6 -22.36 21.44 -16.72
C SER A 6 -22.12 20.82 -15.34
N GLY A 7 -23.00 19.92 -14.89
CA GLY A 7 -22.87 19.23 -13.60
C GLY A 7 -21.86 18.07 -13.58
N LEU A 8 -21.55 17.47 -14.74
CA LEU A 8 -20.63 16.32 -14.83
C LEU A 8 -19.16 16.75 -14.79
N ILE A 9 -18.83 17.91 -15.36
CA ILE A 9 -17.46 18.44 -15.39
C ILE A 9 -16.95 18.71 -13.97
N ARG A 10 -17.84 19.10 -13.03
CA ARG A 10 -17.47 19.42 -11.65
C ARG A 10 -17.16 18.19 -10.78
N ARG A 11 -17.54 16.98 -11.21
CA ARG A 11 -17.33 15.75 -10.44
C ARG A 11 -16.11 14.94 -10.87
N SER A 12 -15.55 15.18 -12.07
CA SER A 12 -14.29 14.52 -12.48
C SER A 12 -13.05 15.04 -11.74
N LEU A 13 -13.14 16.20 -11.07
CA LEU A 13 -12.09 16.75 -10.21
C LEU A 13 -11.96 16.04 -8.84
N VAL A 14 -12.72 14.98 -8.57
CA VAL A 14 -12.70 14.33 -7.25
C VAL A 14 -11.52 13.36 -7.08
N GLN A 15 -10.87 12.93 -8.17
CA GLN A 15 -9.60 12.21 -8.12
C GLN A 15 -8.67 12.77 -9.20
N PRO A 16 -7.51 13.35 -8.86
CA PRO A 16 -6.61 13.95 -9.85
C PRO A 16 -6.14 12.93 -10.90
N SER A 17 -6.13 11.63 -10.58
CA SER A 17 -5.83 10.55 -11.54
C SER A 17 -6.84 10.49 -12.68
N ASP A 18 -8.14 10.57 -12.40
CA ASP A 18 -9.20 10.33 -13.39
C ASP A 18 -9.29 11.48 -14.43
N GLY A 19 -9.01 12.71 -13.99
CA GLY A 19 -8.96 13.88 -14.86
C GLY A 19 -7.82 13.82 -15.89
N VAL A 20 -6.63 13.34 -15.49
CA VAL A 20 -5.49 13.16 -16.39
C VAL A 20 -5.80 12.11 -17.46
N VAL A 21 -6.42 11.00 -17.08
CA VAL A 21 -6.81 9.94 -18.01
C VAL A 21 -7.80 10.45 -19.07
N SER A 22 -8.80 11.22 -18.66
CA SER A 22 -9.82 11.77 -19.56
C SER A 22 -9.23 12.75 -20.58
N ILE A 23 -8.32 13.63 -20.14
CA ILE A 23 -7.63 14.59 -21.02
C ILE A 23 -6.74 13.86 -22.03
N LEU A 24 -5.95 12.88 -21.55
CA LEU A 24 -5.06 12.09 -22.42
C LEU A 24 -5.83 11.37 -23.54
N VAL A 25 -6.93 10.70 -23.19
CA VAL A 25 -7.81 10.02 -24.15
C VAL A 25 -8.40 10.98 -25.17
N SER A 26 -8.86 12.15 -24.71
CA SER A 26 -9.49 13.15 -25.56
C SER A 26 -8.49 13.72 -26.57
N VAL A 27 -7.25 13.98 -26.15
CA VAL A 27 -6.18 14.45 -27.04
C VAL A 27 -5.85 13.37 -28.08
N VAL A 28 -5.66 12.12 -27.65
CA VAL A 28 -5.40 11.00 -28.56
C VAL A 28 -6.51 10.82 -29.58
N GLY A 29 -7.79 10.93 -29.18
CA GLY A 29 -8.93 10.80 -30.09
C GLY A 29 -9.13 11.95 -31.08
N VAL A 30 -8.46 13.09 -30.88
CA VAL A 30 -8.44 14.18 -31.87
C VAL A 30 -7.35 13.95 -32.93
N PHE A 31 -6.22 13.34 -32.55
CA PHE A 31 -5.09 13.10 -33.45
C PHE A 31 -5.12 11.73 -34.16
N TRP A 32 -5.82 10.74 -33.60
CA TRP A 32 -5.98 9.39 -34.14
C TRP A 32 -7.45 9.03 -34.38
N ASP A 33 -7.68 7.87 -35.01
CA ASP A 33 -9.02 7.30 -35.21
C ASP A 33 -9.75 7.06 -33.87
N LEU A 34 -11.07 7.28 -33.87
CA LEU A 34 -11.91 7.14 -32.68
C LEU A 34 -11.80 5.74 -32.06
N ALA A 35 -11.65 4.70 -32.87
CA ALA A 35 -11.50 3.34 -32.38
C ALA A 35 -10.23 3.16 -31.53
N THR A 36 -9.11 3.75 -31.95
CA THR A 36 -7.84 3.72 -31.21
C THR A 36 -7.95 4.46 -29.89
N ALA A 37 -8.65 5.61 -29.88
CA ALA A 37 -8.86 6.40 -28.68
C ALA A 37 -9.64 5.65 -27.59
N VAL A 38 -10.69 4.92 -27.98
CA VAL A 38 -11.51 4.12 -27.06
C VAL A 38 -10.69 2.99 -26.43
N ILE A 39 -9.92 2.26 -27.23
CA ILE A 39 -9.07 1.15 -26.74
C ILE A 39 -8.03 1.69 -25.76
N LEU A 40 -7.36 2.80 -26.09
CA LEU A 40 -6.40 3.44 -25.19
C LEU A 40 -7.07 3.91 -23.90
N GLY A 41 -8.26 4.50 -23.97
CA GLY A 41 -8.99 4.91 -22.77
C GLY A 41 -9.39 3.76 -21.86
N LEU A 42 -9.76 2.61 -22.44
CA LEU A 42 -10.03 1.41 -21.67
C LEU A 42 -8.77 0.92 -20.93
N VAL A 43 -7.64 0.81 -21.62
CA VAL A 43 -6.36 0.36 -21.03
C VAL A 43 -5.94 1.29 -19.90
N VAL A 44 -5.97 2.60 -20.13
CA VAL A 44 -5.58 3.59 -19.13
C VAL A 44 -6.55 3.59 -17.94
N SER A 45 -7.86 3.41 -18.17
CA SER A 45 -8.87 3.29 -17.10
C SER A 45 -8.63 2.06 -16.23
N VAL A 46 -8.34 0.90 -16.83
CA VAL A 46 -8.01 -0.32 -16.09
C VAL A 46 -6.74 -0.14 -15.25
N LEU A 47 -5.71 0.52 -15.80
CA LEU A 47 -4.47 0.78 -15.08
C LEU A 47 -4.67 1.76 -13.91
N ALA A 48 -5.42 2.84 -14.13
CA ALA A 48 -5.76 3.80 -13.09
C ALA A 48 -6.59 3.16 -11.96
N PHE A 49 -7.53 2.29 -12.32
CA PHE A 49 -8.31 1.52 -11.36
C PHE A 49 -7.44 0.54 -10.55
N ALA A 50 -6.51 -0.16 -11.20
CA ALA A 50 -5.56 -1.02 -10.49
C ALA A 50 -4.74 -0.23 -9.46
N TRP A 51 -4.36 1.01 -9.80
CA TRP A 51 -3.63 1.89 -8.89
C TRP A 51 -4.47 2.35 -7.69
N SER A 52 -5.77 2.59 -7.88
CA SER A 52 -6.67 3.01 -6.80
C SER A 52 -6.90 1.88 -5.78
N VAL A 53 -7.07 0.64 -6.27
CA VAL A 53 -7.24 -0.56 -5.42
C VAL A 53 -6.00 -0.81 -4.56
N SER A 54 -4.80 -0.51 -5.07
CA SER A 54 -3.55 -0.67 -4.34
C SER A 54 -3.37 0.20 -3.09
N SER A 55 -4.21 1.22 -2.89
CA SER A 55 -4.08 2.13 -1.75
C SER A 55 -4.74 1.63 -0.46
N THR A 56 -5.42 0.47 -0.47
CA THR A 56 -6.21 -0.01 0.68
C THR A 56 -5.37 -0.86 1.65
N VAL A 57 -4.23 -0.34 2.08
CA VAL A 57 -3.55 -0.87 3.28
C VAL A 57 -3.80 0.09 4.41
N ARG A 58 -4.45 -0.39 5.47
CA ARG A 58 -4.68 0.39 6.70
C ARG A 58 -3.74 -0.13 7.78
N LEU A 59 -3.01 0.79 8.39
CA LEU A 59 -2.16 0.50 9.53
C LEU A 59 -2.80 1.15 10.77
N GLU A 60 -3.21 0.33 11.72
CA GLU A 60 -3.66 0.80 13.03
C GLU A 60 -2.46 0.81 13.99
N VAL A 61 -2.19 1.96 14.59
CA VAL A 61 -1.07 2.15 15.52
C VAL A 61 -1.64 2.30 16.92
N SER A 62 -1.27 1.39 17.82
CA SER A 62 -1.56 1.53 19.24
C SER A 62 -0.26 1.61 20.02
N SER A 63 -0.14 2.60 20.90
CA SER A 63 1.01 2.79 21.77
C SER A 63 0.57 2.53 23.21
N ASP A 64 1.21 1.56 23.86
CA ASP A 64 1.00 1.26 25.27
C ASP A 64 2.14 1.89 26.09
N PRO A 65 1.91 3.05 26.73
CA PRO A 65 2.95 3.75 27.49
C PRO A 65 3.41 2.97 28.72
N VAL A 66 2.55 2.11 29.28
CA VAL A 66 2.85 1.28 30.47
C VAL A 66 3.84 0.16 30.14
N LEU A 67 3.73 -0.44 28.95
CA LEU A 67 4.57 -1.56 28.51
C LEU A 67 5.76 -1.10 27.65
N GLN A 68 5.89 0.20 27.38
CA GLN A 68 6.81 0.77 26.37
C GLN A 68 6.78 -0.03 25.06
N LYS A 69 5.56 -0.38 24.63
CA LYS A 69 5.31 -1.24 23.47
C LYS A 69 4.51 -0.46 22.46
N ARG A 70 4.95 -0.49 21.21
CA ARG A 70 4.18 0.02 20.07
C ARG A 70 3.70 -1.15 19.24
N SER A 71 2.39 -1.27 19.09
CA SER A 71 1.76 -2.29 18.27
C SER A 71 1.26 -1.67 16.97
N PHE A 72 1.55 -2.36 15.88
CA PHE A 72 1.17 -2.01 14.52
C PHE A 72 0.34 -3.16 13.98
N ARG A 73 -0.97 -2.95 13.83
CA ARG A 73 -1.86 -3.91 13.18
C ARG A 73 -2.02 -3.55 11.71
N LEU A 74 -1.66 -4.48 10.85
CA LEU A 74 -1.89 -4.37 9.42
C LEU A 74 -3.27 -4.92 9.07
N TYR A 75 -4.04 -4.13 8.33
CA TYR A 75 -5.30 -4.53 7.74
C TYR A 75 -5.21 -4.45 6.22
N GLY A 76 -5.54 -5.56 5.57
CA GLY A 76 -5.59 -5.67 4.11
C GLY A 76 -4.35 -6.31 3.47
N PRO A 77 -4.38 -6.51 2.15
CA PRO A 77 -3.33 -7.22 1.43
C PRO A 77 -2.07 -6.37 1.26
N LEU A 78 -0.93 -6.91 1.65
CA LEU A 78 0.39 -6.37 1.40
C LEU A 78 0.96 -7.00 0.12
N PHE A 79 1.17 -6.17 -0.89
CA PHE A 79 1.71 -6.56 -2.19
C PHE A 79 2.64 -5.46 -2.71
N PHE A 80 3.27 -5.68 -3.88
CA PHE A 80 4.34 -4.78 -4.37
C PHE A 80 3.94 -3.29 -4.37
N ALA A 81 2.71 -2.98 -4.76
CA ALA A 81 2.25 -1.60 -4.92
C ALA A 81 1.87 -0.93 -3.57
N SER A 82 1.54 -1.72 -2.53
CA SER A 82 1.26 -1.20 -1.18
C SER A 82 2.49 -1.17 -0.26
N SER A 83 3.56 -1.89 -0.61
CA SER A 83 4.82 -1.94 0.14
C SER A 83 5.42 -0.55 0.46
N ARG A 84 5.38 0.38 -0.51
CA ARG A 84 5.89 1.75 -0.34
C ARG A 84 5.06 2.54 0.67
N SER A 85 3.75 2.38 0.64
CA SER A 85 2.83 3.03 1.58
C SER A 85 3.08 2.52 3.00
N PHE A 86 3.25 1.20 3.16
CA PHE A 86 3.60 0.57 4.44
C PHE A 86 4.91 1.12 5.04
N GLN A 87 5.97 1.21 4.23
CA GLN A 87 7.25 1.78 4.67
C GLN A 87 7.15 3.26 5.06
N GLN A 88 6.32 4.04 4.37
CA GLN A 88 6.10 5.45 4.71
C GLN A 88 5.34 5.62 6.04
N MET A 89 4.41 4.71 6.35
CA MET A 89 3.67 4.73 7.61
C MET A 89 4.54 4.33 8.81
N ILE A 90 5.49 3.40 8.61
CA ILE A 90 6.42 2.95 9.66
C ILE A 90 7.69 3.81 9.62
N ASN A 91 7.63 4.95 10.31
CA ASN A 91 8.80 5.80 10.48
C ASN A 91 9.66 5.33 11.66
N VAL A 92 10.69 4.52 11.38
CA VAL A 92 11.61 3.93 12.36
C VAL A 92 12.22 4.97 13.31
N GLY A 93 12.56 6.16 12.81
CA GLY A 93 13.16 7.23 13.61
C GLY A 93 12.20 7.91 14.60
N ARG A 94 10.88 7.73 14.44
CA ARG A 94 9.86 8.26 15.36
C ARG A 94 9.41 7.26 16.43
N ILE A 95 9.94 6.04 16.42
CA ILE A 95 9.59 4.99 17.39
C ILE A 95 10.55 5.09 18.57
N LEU A 96 10.08 5.69 19.65
CA LEU A 96 10.85 5.87 20.89
C LEU A 96 10.84 4.60 21.74
N GLU A 97 9.83 3.75 21.56
CA GLU A 97 9.57 2.53 22.32
C GLU A 97 10.63 1.44 22.07
N VAL A 98 10.96 0.64 23.09
CA VAL A 98 11.98 -0.43 23.01
C VAL A 98 11.42 -1.69 22.33
N LYS A 99 10.10 -1.92 22.42
CA LYS A 99 9.41 -3.07 21.86
C LYS A 99 8.42 -2.65 20.77
N VAL A 100 8.48 -3.33 19.64
CA VAL A 100 7.59 -3.12 18.48
C VAL A 100 6.94 -4.45 18.14
N ALA A 101 5.60 -4.50 18.15
CA ALA A 101 4.84 -5.65 17.67
C ALA A 101 4.22 -5.33 16.31
N LEU A 102 4.47 -6.17 15.33
CA LEU A 102 3.88 -6.13 14.00
C LEU A 102 2.87 -7.29 13.90
N ASP A 103 1.60 -6.97 13.83
CA ASP A 103 0.50 -7.94 13.74
C ASP A 103 -0.05 -7.94 12.31
N PHE A 104 0.15 -9.06 11.62
CA PHE A 104 -0.31 -9.34 10.27
C PHE A 104 -1.54 -10.26 10.24
N THR A 105 -2.17 -10.56 11.37
CA THR A 105 -3.29 -11.54 11.45
C THR A 105 -4.49 -11.15 10.56
N ASN A 106 -4.74 -9.85 10.38
CA ASN A 106 -5.78 -9.32 9.49
C ASN A 106 -5.23 -8.81 8.16
N GLY A 107 -3.95 -9.09 7.87
CA GLY A 107 -3.27 -8.78 6.63
C GLY A 107 -2.86 -10.05 5.90
N SER A 108 -2.62 -9.94 4.60
CA SER A 108 -2.07 -11.06 3.82
C SER A 108 -0.90 -10.57 3.00
N VAL A 109 0.25 -11.21 3.15
CA VAL A 109 1.40 -10.96 2.29
C VAL A 109 1.19 -11.80 1.02
N LEU A 110 1.06 -11.14 -0.12
CA LEU A 110 0.66 -11.80 -1.37
C LEU A 110 1.83 -12.08 -2.33
N ASP A 111 2.96 -11.39 -2.16
CA ASP A 111 4.09 -11.46 -3.08
C ASP A 111 5.45 -11.43 -2.36
N HIS A 112 6.46 -12.01 -3.00
CA HIS A 112 7.87 -11.93 -2.58
C HIS A 112 8.35 -10.49 -2.32
N THR A 113 7.97 -9.54 -3.17
CA THR A 113 8.33 -8.12 -3.00
C THR A 113 7.75 -7.53 -1.71
N ALA A 114 6.55 -7.97 -1.30
CA ALA A 114 5.95 -7.52 -0.05
C ALA A 114 6.66 -8.14 1.17
N LEU A 115 7.04 -9.42 1.08
CA LEU A 115 7.80 -10.11 2.12
C LEU A 115 9.18 -9.46 2.33
N GLU A 116 9.86 -9.11 1.24
CA GLU A 116 11.14 -8.40 1.30
C GLU A 116 10.99 -7.01 1.93
N ALA A 117 9.91 -6.28 1.59
CA ALA A 117 9.62 -4.99 2.20
C ALA A 117 9.39 -5.08 3.72
N VAL A 118 8.71 -6.13 4.19
CA VAL A 118 8.52 -6.39 5.64
C VAL A 118 9.86 -6.71 6.30
N THR A 119 10.64 -7.61 5.71
CA THR A 119 11.95 -8.02 6.21
C THR A 119 12.89 -6.82 6.35
N LYS A 120 12.89 -5.92 5.35
CA LYS A 120 13.66 -4.67 5.38
C LYS A 120 13.24 -3.76 6.53
N VAL A 121 11.94 -3.60 6.78
CA VAL A 121 11.43 -2.81 7.91
C VAL A 121 11.84 -3.42 9.25
N ILE A 122 11.72 -4.74 9.41
CA ILE A 122 12.16 -5.46 10.61
C ILE A 122 13.67 -5.27 10.83
N GLY A 123 14.46 -5.37 9.75
CA GLY A 123 15.90 -5.13 9.77
C GLY A 123 16.24 -3.72 10.24
N CYS A 124 15.62 -2.68 9.66
CA CYS A 124 15.82 -1.29 10.08
C CYS A 124 15.41 -1.04 11.54
N LEU A 125 14.31 -1.64 12.01
CA LEU A 125 13.89 -1.53 13.42
C LEU A 125 14.91 -2.16 14.37
N ARG A 126 15.50 -3.30 13.97
CA ARG A 126 16.54 -3.95 14.76
C ARG A 126 17.85 -3.18 14.76
N ASP A 127 18.26 -2.64 13.61
CA ASP A 127 19.44 -1.80 13.50
C ASP A 127 19.31 -0.56 14.41
N GLY A 128 18.08 -0.03 14.54
CA GLY A 128 17.71 0.96 15.55
C GLY A 128 17.65 0.46 17.00
N GLY A 129 18.11 -0.76 17.29
CA GLY A 129 18.18 -1.36 18.62
C GLY A 129 16.84 -1.80 19.21
N LYS A 130 15.77 -1.90 18.41
CA LYS A 130 14.43 -2.24 18.89
C LYS A 130 14.19 -3.74 18.87
N ARG A 131 13.45 -4.26 19.86
CA ARG A 131 12.96 -5.65 19.85
C ARG A 131 11.67 -5.71 19.04
N VAL A 132 11.71 -6.47 17.95
CA VAL A 132 10.56 -6.66 17.05
C VAL A 132 9.94 -8.03 17.30
N GLU A 133 8.64 -8.07 17.51
CA GLU A 133 7.82 -9.28 17.54
C GLU A 133 6.89 -9.23 16.32
N VAL A 134 6.79 -10.32 15.57
CA VAL A 134 5.93 -10.41 14.39
C VAL A 134 4.91 -11.52 14.62
N THR A 135 3.64 -11.27 14.30
CA THR A 135 2.55 -12.23 14.53
C THR A 135 1.64 -12.31 13.31
N GLY A 136 1.03 -13.47 13.04
CA GLY A 136 -0.02 -13.61 12.03
C GLY A 136 0.48 -13.75 10.59
N LEU A 137 1.75 -14.14 10.39
CA LEU A 137 2.27 -14.55 9.08
C LEU A 137 1.92 -16.02 8.78
N SER A 138 1.84 -16.38 7.50
CA SER A 138 1.74 -17.78 7.07
C SER A 138 3.00 -18.57 7.43
N VAL A 139 2.89 -19.88 7.64
CA VAL A 139 4.01 -20.75 8.06
C VAL A 139 5.23 -20.63 7.12
N ALA A 140 4.99 -20.56 5.80
CA ALA A 140 6.07 -20.41 4.81
C ALA A 140 6.78 -19.05 4.91
N ASP A 141 6.02 -17.98 5.14
CA ASP A 141 6.56 -16.62 5.28
C ASP A 141 7.31 -16.45 6.61
N GLN A 142 6.85 -17.13 7.67
CA GLN A 142 7.52 -17.16 8.97
C GLN A 142 8.93 -17.75 8.87
N GLU A 143 9.08 -18.86 8.16
CA GLU A 143 10.38 -19.51 7.99
C GLU A 143 11.37 -18.61 7.23
N TYR A 144 10.90 -17.91 6.20
CA TYR A 144 11.71 -16.95 5.44
C TYR A 144 12.11 -15.72 6.28
N VAL A 145 11.16 -15.13 7.03
CA VAL A 145 11.46 -14.00 7.92
C VAL A 145 12.41 -14.44 9.02
N TYR A 146 12.27 -15.65 9.56
CA TYR A 146 13.18 -16.17 10.58
C TYR A 146 14.60 -16.40 10.03
N SER A 147 14.78 -16.88 8.80
CA SER A 147 16.11 -17.10 8.23
C SER A 147 16.85 -15.79 7.91
N GLU A 148 16.15 -14.80 7.36
CA GLU A 148 16.73 -13.50 6.99
C GLU A 148 16.94 -12.58 8.19
N THR A 149 15.98 -12.60 9.12
CA THR A 149 15.97 -11.67 10.25
C THR A 149 16.25 -12.32 11.60
N GLY A 150 16.14 -13.63 11.82
CA GLY A 150 16.36 -14.23 13.14
C GLY A 150 15.41 -13.71 14.24
N VAL A 151 14.27 -13.11 13.85
CA VAL A 151 13.22 -12.65 14.76
C VAL A 151 12.21 -13.77 14.93
N VAL A 152 11.86 -14.05 16.18
CA VAL A 152 10.82 -15.02 16.51
C VAL A 152 9.47 -14.48 16.04
N THR A 153 8.89 -15.16 15.06
CA THR A 153 7.51 -15.00 14.60
C THR A 153 6.59 -15.88 15.45
N LEU A 154 5.44 -15.33 15.85
CA LEU A 154 4.41 -16.00 16.67
C LEU A 154 3.11 -16.26 15.88
#